data_AF-A0A6H5JIQ4-F1
#
_entry.id   AF-A0A6H5JIQ4-F1
#
_cell.length_a   1.000
_cell.length_b   1.000
_cell.length_c   1.000
_cell.angle_alpha   90.00
_cell.angle_beta   90.00
_cell.angle_gamma   90.00
#
_symmetry.space_group_name_H-M   'P 1'
#
loop_
_entity.id
_entity.type
_entity.pdbx_description
1 polymer ?
#
loop_
_entity_poly.entity_id
_entity_poly.type
_entity_poly.pdbx_seq_one_letter_code
_entity_poly.pdbx_strand_id
1 'polypeptide(L)'
;MRTMESLEALTVELRDSKGGEMLRRLRALGGTAGGGDEASRQLYTFLLHQASVPYLEMLEIWIYHGNLNDQYGEFMIEQAEDVHKQDVGQDFNTRYWSGRYLLRPEHVIANLAGRQDKILTTGKYLNVVRQGVRATGGLSPGRPHPR
;
A
#
# COMPACT_ATOMS: atom_id res chain seq x y z
N MET A 1 -33.11 16.06 4.31
CA MET A 1 -33.30 14.63 4.65
C MET A 1 -32.42 13.71 3.80
N ARG A 2 -32.14 14.03 2.53
CA ARG A 2 -31.29 13.24 1.62
C ARG A 2 -29.84 12.99 2.04
N THR A 3 -29.19 13.92 2.76
CA THR A 3 -27.81 13.72 3.25
C THR A 3 -27.70 12.59 4.28
N MET A 4 -28.75 12.38 5.09
CA MET A 4 -28.79 11.29 6.05
C MET A 4 -29.02 9.94 5.37
N GLU A 5 -29.89 9.90 4.35
CA GLU A 5 -30.08 8.73 3.48
C GLU A 5 -28.77 8.34 2.77
N SER A 6 -28.01 9.33 2.28
CA SER A 6 -26.68 9.12 1.68
C SER A 6 -25.65 8.54 2.67
N LEU A 7 -25.72 8.93 3.95
CA LEU A 7 -24.88 8.36 5.01
C LEU A 7 -25.31 6.93 5.36
N GLU A 8 -26.61 6.66 5.43
CA GLU A 8 -27.12 5.31 5.66
C GLU A 8 -26.63 4.36 4.56
N ALA A 9 -26.81 4.73 3.29
CA ALA A 9 -26.32 3.97 2.15
C ALA A 9 -24.81 3.69 2.22
N LEU A 10 -24.03 4.69 2.65
CA LEU A 10 -22.58 4.57 2.81
C LEU A 10 -22.22 3.57 3.92
N THR A 11 -22.87 3.65 5.08
CA THR A 11 -22.60 2.73 6.20
C THR A 11 -22.93 1.28 5.87
N VAL A 12 -23.96 1.05 5.04
CA VAL A 12 -24.31 -0.29 4.55
C VAL A 12 -23.26 -0.79 3.56
N GLU A 13 -22.88 0.02 2.58
CA GLU A 13 -21.96 -0.37 1.50
C GLU A 13 -20.52 -0.62 2.00
N LEU A 14 -20.06 0.15 2.98
CA LEU A 14 -18.67 0.10 3.45
C LEU A 14 -18.43 -0.88 4.59
N ARG A 15 -19.48 -1.51 5.15
CA ARG A 15 -19.43 -2.33 6.38
C ARG A 15 -18.32 -3.38 6.38
N ASP A 16 -18.17 -4.09 5.26
CA ASP A 16 -17.26 -5.24 5.13
C ASP A 16 -16.03 -4.90 4.28
N SER A 17 -15.69 -3.61 4.17
CA SER A 17 -14.57 -3.12 3.35
C SER A 17 -13.53 -2.38 4.20
N LYS A 18 -12.26 -2.45 3.79
CA LYS A 18 -11.15 -1.75 4.45
C LYS A 18 -10.12 -1.21 3.45
N GLY A 19 -9.29 -0.28 3.89
CA GLY A 19 -8.19 0.26 3.10
C GLY A 19 -8.59 0.71 1.69
N GLY A 20 -7.81 0.31 0.68
CA GLY A 20 -8.04 0.70 -0.71
C GLY A 20 -9.38 0.25 -1.29
N GLU A 21 -9.95 -0.86 -0.82
CA GLU A 21 -11.25 -1.35 -1.27
C GLU A 21 -12.37 -0.40 -0.83
N MET A 22 -12.32 0.04 0.43
CA MET A 22 -13.25 1.02 0.99
C MET A 22 -13.22 2.32 0.20
N LEU A 23 -12.03 2.84 -0.11
CA LEU A 23 -11.86 4.06 -0.91
C LEU A 23 -12.47 3.93 -2.32
N ARG A 24 -12.32 2.75 -2.94
CA ARG A 24 -12.92 2.45 -4.25
C ARG A 24 -14.44 2.45 -4.18
N ARG A 25 -15.03 1.77 -3.18
CA ARG A 25 -16.49 1.72 -2.96
C ARG A 25 -17.07 3.09 -2.66
N LEU A 26 -16.42 3.86 -1.78
CA LEU A 26 -16.83 5.22 -1.43
C LEU A 26 -16.87 6.14 -2.66
N ARG A 27 -15.85 6.05 -3.52
CA ARG A 27 -15.82 6.81 -4.77
C ARG A 27 -16.92 6.37 -5.75
N ALA A 28 -17.16 5.08 -5.88
CA ALA A 28 -18.21 4.55 -6.76
C ALA A 28 -19.59 5.07 -6.32
N LEU A 29 -19.88 5.02 -5.02
CA LEU A 29 -21.13 5.51 -4.45
C LEU A 29 -21.29 7.02 -4.66
N GLY A 30 -20.23 7.81 -4.46
CA GLY A 30 -20.27 9.26 -4.72
C GLY A 30 -20.55 9.61 -6.19
N GLY A 31 -20.14 8.76 -7.13
CA GLY A 31 -20.42 8.94 -8.57
C GLY A 31 -21.84 8.57 -8.98
N THR A 32 -22.46 7.57 -8.34
CA THR A 32 -23.82 7.10 -8.68
C THR A 32 -24.91 7.79 -7.86
N ALA A 33 -24.73 7.91 -6.54
CA ALA A 33 -25.70 8.53 -5.63
C ALA A 33 -25.58 10.07 -5.58
N GLY A 34 -24.38 10.61 -5.84
CA GLY A 34 -24.14 12.06 -5.84
C GLY A 34 -24.55 12.80 -7.13
N GLY A 35 -25.03 12.08 -8.16
CA GLY A 35 -25.26 12.63 -9.50
C GLY A 35 -26.34 13.71 -9.62
N GLY A 36 -27.13 13.97 -8.58
CA GLY A 36 -28.20 14.97 -8.59
C GLY A 36 -28.26 15.92 -7.39
N ASP A 37 -27.43 15.73 -6.36
CA ASP A 37 -27.44 16.55 -5.15
C ASP A 37 -26.02 17.01 -4.79
N GLU A 38 -25.80 18.32 -4.89
CA GLU A 38 -24.51 18.95 -4.62
C GLU A 38 -24.06 18.77 -3.16
N ALA A 39 -24.99 18.76 -2.21
CA ALA A 39 -24.67 18.54 -0.80
C ALA A 39 -24.15 17.12 -0.54
N SER A 40 -24.80 16.11 -1.12
CA SER A 40 -24.32 14.72 -1.05
C SER A 40 -22.97 14.55 -1.75
N ARG A 41 -22.76 15.20 -2.90
CA ARG A 41 -21.46 15.17 -3.61
C ARG A 41 -20.33 15.75 -2.77
N GLN A 42 -20.56 16.88 -2.09
CA GLN A 42 -19.58 17.48 -1.18
C GLN A 42 -19.27 16.56 0.00
N LEU A 43 -20.29 15.92 0.57
CA LEU A 43 -20.11 14.94 1.65
C LEU A 43 -19.24 13.76 1.22
N TYR A 44 -19.54 13.12 0.07
CA TYR A 44 -18.74 12.01 -0.43
C TYR A 44 -17.29 12.41 -0.72
N THR A 45 -17.10 13.61 -1.28
CA THR A 45 -15.75 14.15 -1.56
C THR A 45 -14.97 14.39 -0.27
N PHE A 46 -15.61 14.99 0.73
CA PHE A 46 -15.02 15.21 2.05
C PHE A 46 -14.61 13.89 2.70
N LEU A 47 -15.51 12.91 2.75
CA LEU A 47 -15.23 11.60 3.35
C LEU A 47 -14.11 10.87 2.60
N LEU A 48 -14.12 10.91 1.27
CA LEU A 48 -13.08 10.26 0.45
C LEU A 48 -11.71 10.89 0.71
N HIS A 49 -11.65 12.21 0.80
CA HIS A 49 -10.41 12.92 1.13
C HIS A 49 -9.89 12.46 2.49
N GLN A 50 -10.71 12.55 3.54
CA GLN A 50 -10.30 12.20 4.90
C GLN A 50 -9.90 10.72 5.03
N ALA A 51 -10.68 9.81 4.45
CA ALA A 51 -10.38 8.37 4.49
C ALA A 51 -9.12 8.00 3.69
N SER A 52 -8.74 8.78 2.68
CA SER A 52 -7.57 8.50 1.84
C SER A 52 -6.23 8.83 2.49
N VAL A 53 -6.21 9.70 3.52
CA VAL A 53 -4.99 10.16 4.20
C VAL A 53 -4.09 8.99 4.65
N PRO A 54 -4.55 8.05 5.49
CA PRO A 54 -3.69 6.95 5.96
C PRO A 54 -3.20 6.05 4.81
N TYR A 55 -4.01 5.86 3.77
CA TYR A 55 -3.61 5.09 2.59
C TYR A 55 -2.48 5.78 1.82
N LEU A 56 -2.54 7.11 1.68
CA LEU A 56 -1.51 7.90 1.01
C LEU A 56 -0.23 8.01 1.84
N GLU A 57 -0.32 8.03 3.17
CA GLU A 57 0.85 7.96 4.05
C GLU A 57 1.60 6.63 3.87
N MET A 58 0.88 5.49 3.80
CA MET A 58 1.50 4.20 3.49
C MET A 58 2.16 4.20 2.10
N LEU A 59 1.49 4.80 1.10
CA LEU A 59 2.04 4.96 -0.24
C LEU A 59 3.34 5.77 -0.23
N GLU A 60 3.35 6.93 0.44
CA GLU A 60 4.50 7.82 0.57
C GLU A 60 5.68 7.09 1.20
N ILE A 61 5.46 6.44 2.35
CA ILE A 61 6.49 5.67 3.04
C ILE A 61 7.05 4.56 2.13
N TRP A 62 6.21 3.88 1.37
CA TRP A 62 6.65 2.84 0.45
C TRP A 62 7.50 3.39 -0.72
N ILE A 63 7.05 4.45 -1.40
CA ILE A 63 7.73 4.96 -2.60
C ILE A 63 8.99 5.78 -2.30
N TYR A 64 9.10 6.38 -1.12
CA TYR A 64 10.28 7.16 -0.74
C TYR A 64 11.28 6.37 0.10
N HIS A 65 10.81 5.42 0.92
CA HIS A 65 11.67 4.72 1.88
C HIS A 65 11.74 3.21 1.65
N GLY A 66 10.90 2.63 0.80
CA GLY A 66 10.83 1.18 0.60
C GLY A 66 10.36 0.41 1.85
N ASN A 67 9.64 1.09 2.75
CA ASN A 67 9.14 0.52 3.99
C ASN A 67 7.67 0.15 3.82
N LEU A 68 7.32 -1.08 4.19
CA LEU A 68 5.93 -1.51 4.29
C LEU A 68 5.55 -1.56 5.77
N ASN A 69 4.59 -0.75 6.19
CA ASN A 69 4.02 -0.77 7.53
C ASN A 69 2.50 -0.85 7.40
N ASP A 70 1.97 -2.08 7.37
CA ASP A 70 0.55 -2.34 7.17
C ASP A 70 0.12 -3.51 8.07
N GLN A 71 -0.28 -3.19 9.30
CA GLN A 71 -0.67 -4.18 10.31
C GLN A 71 -2.05 -4.78 10.04
N TYR A 72 -2.90 -4.06 9.31
CA TYR A 72 -4.30 -4.43 9.12
C TYR A 72 -4.60 -4.94 7.71
N GLY A 73 -3.61 -4.94 6.82
CA GLY A 73 -3.78 -5.34 5.45
C GLY A 73 -4.74 -4.38 4.73
N GLU A 74 -4.41 -3.10 4.68
CA GLU A 74 -5.22 -2.05 4.04
C GLU A 74 -4.61 -1.47 2.76
N PHE A 75 -3.30 -1.67 2.58
CA PHE A 75 -2.54 -1.16 1.44
C PHE A 75 -2.58 -2.11 0.23
N MET A 76 -2.29 -1.61 -0.97
CA MET A 76 -2.24 -2.47 -2.17
C MET A 76 -0.99 -3.37 -2.26
N ILE A 77 -0.03 -3.25 -1.35
CA ILE A 77 1.18 -4.08 -1.33
C ILE A 77 1.19 -4.89 -0.05
N GLU A 78 1.50 -6.17 -0.18
CA GLU A 78 1.78 -7.05 0.96
C GLU A 78 3.18 -7.62 0.88
N GLN A 79 3.64 -8.12 2.02
CA GLN A 79 4.78 -9.00 2.09
C GLN A 79 4.27 -10.44 2.09
N ALA A 80 4.75 -11.27 1.17
CA ALA A 80 4.41 -12.68 1.17
C ALA A 80 4.94 -13.34 2.45
N GLU A 81 4.05 -14.03 3.18
CA GLU A 81 4.44 -15.04 4.15
C GLU A 81 5.08 -16.20 3.35
N ASP A 82 6.17 -16.78 3.85
CA ASP A 82 6.91 -17.87 3.20
C ASP A 82 7.84 -17.54 2.01
N VAL A 83 8.85 -16.71 2.28
CA VAL A 83 10.16 -16.99 1.67
C VAL A 83 11.16 -17.34 2.75
N HIS A 84 11.15 -18.61 3.17
CA HIS A 84 12.17 -19.13 4.08
C HIS A 84 13.54 -19.10 3.40
N LYS A 85 14.54 -18.57 4.12
CA LYS A 85 15.94 -18.49 3.65
C LYS A 85 16.63 -19.84 3.46
N GLN A 86 15.95 -20.96 3.76
CA GLN A 86 16.56 -22.27 3.91
C GLN A 86 16.42 -23.19 2.71
N ASP A 87 15.55 -22.90 1.74
CA ASP A 87 15.42 -23.72 0.54
C ASP A 87 15.84 -22.96 -0.72
N VAL A 88 16.62 -23.64 -1.58
CA VAL A 88 16.87 -23.36 -3.01
C VAL A 88 18.13 -22.55 -3.39
N GLY A 89 19.26 -23.24 -3.64
CA GLY A 89 20.19 -23.06 -4.79
C GLY A 89 20.82 -21.69 -5.15
N GLN A 90 21.67 -21.66 -6.20
CA GLN A 90 22.37 -20.44 -6.68
C GLN A 90 21.43 -19.31 -7.16
N ASP A 91 20.17 -19.63 -7.52
CA ASP A 91 19.15 -18.66 -7.94
C ASP A 91 18.33 -18.05 -6.77
N PHE A 92 18.68 -18.39 -5.52
CA PHE A 92 17.97 -17.99 -4.30
C PHE A 92 17.66 -16.50 -4.25
N ASN A 93 18.67 -15.66 -4.47
CA ASN A 93 18.57 -14.22 -4.22
C ASN A 93 17.55 -13.57 -5.16
N THR A 94 17.61 -13.88 -6.45
CA THR A 94 16.70 -13.32 -7.46
C THR A 94 15.25 -13.76 -7.21
N ARG A 95 15.03 -15.06 -6.94
CA ARG A 95 13.69 -15.60 -6.65
C ARG A 95 13.11 -15.09 -5.33
N TYR A 96 13.97 -14.94 -4.33
CA TYR A 96 13.61 -14.40 -3.02
C TYR A 96 13.06 -12.98 -3.12
N TRP A 97 13.75 -12.08 -3.82
CA TRP A 97 13.32 -10.69 -3.95
C TRP A 97 12.13 -10.51 -4.89
N SER A 98 11.99 -11.37 -5.92
CA SER A 98 10.86 -11.28 -6.84
C SER A 98 9.52 -11.55 -6.14
N GLY A 99 9.47 -12.57 -5.27
CA GLY A 99 8.26 -13.03 -4.60
C GLY A 99 7.94 -12.36 -3.26
N ARG A 100 8.91 -11.66 -2.65
CA ARG A 100 8.76 -11.12 -1.28
C ARG A 100 7.65 -10.07 -1.12
N TYR A 101 7.38 -9.28 -2.15
CA TYR A 101 6.31 -8.29 -2.12
C TYR A 101 5.34 -8.51 -3.28
N LEU A 102 4.06 -8.57 -2.97
CA LEU A 102 2.99 -8.86 -3.91
C LEU A 102 1.97 -7.72 -3.93
N LEU A 103 1.23 -7.65 -5.02
CA LEU A 103 0.12 -6.71 -5.17
C LEU A 103 -1.16 -7.38 -4.67
N ARG A 104 -1.98 -6.62 -3.92
CA ARG A 104 -3.35 -6.95 -3.54
C ARG A 104 -4.33 -6.17 -4.42
N PRO A 105 -4.85 -6.78 -5.51
CA PRO A 105 -5.68 -6.08 -6.49
C PRO A 105 -6.92 -5.41 -5.88
N GLU A 106 -7.50 -6.00 -4.84
CA GLU A 106 -8.68 -5.51 -4.12
C GLU A 106 -8.45 -4.14 -3.45
N HIS A 107 -7.21 -3.83 -3.08
CA HIS A 107 -6.82 -2.56 -2.46
C HIS A 107 -6.28 -1.54 -3.47
N VAL A 108 -6.24 -1.85 -4.77
CA VAL A 108 -5.81 -0.89 -5.78
C VAL A 108 -6.89 0.18 -6.00
N ILE A 109 -6.62 1.40 -5.55
CA ILE A 109 -7.51 2.54 -5.78
C ILE A 109 -7.49 2.98 -7.25
N ALA A 110 -8.64 3.43 -7.76
CA ALA A 110 -8.83 3.77 -9.18
C ALA A 110 -7.81 4.79 -9.73
N ASN A 111 -7.35 5.74 -8.92
CA ASN A 111 -6.33 6.73 -9.33
C ASN A 111 -4.95 6.13 -9.62
N LEU A 112 -4.65 4.98 -9.02
CA LEU A 112 -3.38 4.28 -9.15
C LEU A 112 -3.46 3.09 -10.12
N ALA A 113 -4.66 2.79 -10.65
CA ALA A 113 -4.85 1.77 -11.65
C ALA A 113 -3.92 1.99 -12.85
N GLY A 114 -3.19 0.94 -13.24
CA GLY A 114 -2.18 0.99 -14.31
C GLY A 114 -0.81 1.56 -13.90
N ARG A 115 -0.66 2.02 -12.65
CA ARG A 115 0.62 2.43 -12.06
C ARG A 115 1.09 1.53 -10.91
N GLN A 116 0.22 0.64 -10.45
CA GLN A 116 0.47 -0.29 -9.34
C GLN A 116 1.80 -1.06 -9.45
N ASP A 117 2.15 -1.57 -10.64
CA ASP A 117 3.36 -2.36 -10.84
C ASP A 117 4.62 -1.50 -10.67
N LYS A 118 4.58 -0.28 -11.20
CA LYS A 118 5.68 0.69 -11.00
C LYS A 118 5.84 1.01 -9.52
N ILE A 119 4.74 1.21 -8.80
CA ILE A 119 4.78 1.50 -7.36
C ILE A 119 5.36 0.31 -6.59
N LEU A 120 4.95 -0.92 -6.90
CA LEU A 120 5.50 -2.14 -6.34
C LEU A 120 7.02 -2.22 -6.58
N THR A 121 7.45 -2.05 -7.83
CA THR A 121 8.86 -2.14 -8.21
C THR A 121 9.72 -1.04 -7.56
N THR A 122 9.23 0.20 -7.45
CA THR A 122 9.95 1.30 -6.80
C THR A 122 10.30 0.97 -5.36
N GLY A 123 9.31 0.60 -4.54
CA GLY A 123 9.60 0.28 -3.13
C GLY A 123 10.38 -1.02 -2.95
N LYS A 124 10.21 -2.01 -3.85
CA LYS A 124 11.08 -3.20 -3.90
C LYS A 124 12.56 -2.81 -4.04
N TYR A 125 12.90 -1.94 -5.00
CA TYR A 125 14.29 -1.52 -5.21
C TYR A 125 14.87 -0.76 -4.01
N LEU A 126 14.11 0.18 -3.44
CA LEU A 126 14.55 0.92 -2.26
C LEU A 126 14.80 -0.02 -1.07
N ASN A 127 13.93 -1.02 -0.89
CA ASN A 127 14.08 -1.99 0.18
C ASN A 127 15.37 -2.84 0.02
N VAL A 128 15.68 -3.29 -1.19
CA VAL A 128 16.91 -4.05 -1.51
C VAL A 128 18.15 -3.21 -1.19
N VAL A 129 18.22 -1.97 -1.69
CA VAL A 129 19.37 -1.08 -1.46
C VAL A 129 19.59 -0.83 0.04
N ARG A 130 18.50 -0.57 0.78
CA ARG A 130 18.56 -0.36 2.23
C ARG A 130 19.08 -1.58 2.98
N GLN A 131 18.67 -2.79 2.60
CA GLN A 131 19.17 -4.02 3.22
C GLN A 131 20.66 -4.25 2.90
N GLY A 132 21.09 -3.91 1.68
CA GLY A 132 22.51 -3.96 1.28
C GLY A 132 23.40 -3.03 2.12
N VAL A 133 23.00 -1.76 2.28
CA VAL A 133 23.78 -0.77 3.07
C VAL A 133 23.89 -1.18 4.54
N ARG A 134 22.83 -1.75 5.13
CA ARG A 134 22.87 -2.26 6.51
C ARG A 134 23.82 -3.44 6.67
N ALA A 135 23.93 -4.31 5.67
CA ALA A 135 24.88 -5.43 5.68
C ALA A 135 26.33 -4.94 5.60
N THR A 136 26.60 -3.88 4.84
CA THR A 136 27.97 -3.33 4.70
C THR A 136 28.38 -2.42 5.86
N GLY A 137 27.44 -1.70 6.48
CA GLY A 137 27.71 -0.79 7.61
C GLY A 137 28.04 -1.50 8.94
N GLY A 138 27.88 -2.83 9.00
CA GLY A 138 28.29 -3.65 10.15
C GLY A 138 29.73 -4.17 10.10
N LEU A 139 30.44 -3.98 8.98
CA LEU A 139 31.87 -4.31 8.85
C LEU A 139 32.70 -3.07 9.22
N SER A 140 33.05 -2.96 10.50
CA SER A 140 34.10 -2.02 10.95
C SER A 140 35.37 -2.22 10.13
N PRO A 141 36.06 -1.14 9.69
CA PRO A 141 37.36 -1.28 9.05
C PRO A 141 38.32 -1.93 10.05
N GLY A 142 38.86 -3.09 9.69
CA GLY A 142 39.78 -3.85 10.50
C GLY A 142 40.93 -2.97 10.99
N ARG A 143 41.17 -2.97 12.30
CA ARG A 143 42.34 -2.32 12.89
C ARG A 143 43.60 -2.91 12.24
N PRO A 144 44.61 -2.09 11.87
CA PRO A 144 45.86 -2.61 11.37
C PRO A 144 46.59 -3.35 12.51
N HIS A 145 47.06 -4.57 12.22
CA HIS A 145 47.93 -5.32 13.13
C HIS A 145 49.27 -4.57 13.32
N PRO A 146 49.73 -4.36 14.56
CA PRO A 146 51.09 -3.88 14.79
C PRO A 146 52.08 -5.00 14.45
N ARG A 147 53.19 -4.61 13.81
CA ARG A 147 54.37 -5.46 13.59
C ARG A 147 55.14 -5.65 14.89
#